data_AF-A0A7Z9IFE8-F1
#
_entry.id   AF-A0A7Z9IFE8-F1
#
_cell.length_a   1.000
_cell.length_b   1.000
_cell.length_c   1.000
_cell.angle_alpha   90.00
_cell.angle_beta   90.00
_cell.angle_gamma   90.00
#
_symmetry.space_group_name_H-M   'P 1'
#
loop_
_entity.id
_entity.type
_entity.pdbx_description
1 polymer ?
#
loop_
_entity_poly.entity_id
_entity_poly.type
_entity_poly.pdbx_seq_one_letter_code
_entity_poly.pdbx_strand_id
1 'polypeptide(L)' 'NLNEEFADVLAWLVTLANITEIDLTQAIQNKYIKDGGPEGTK' A
#
# COMPACT_ATOMS: atom_id res chain seq x y z
N ASN A 1 -15.78 -13.53 -1.67
CA ASN A 1 -14.49 -13.78 -1.01
C ASN A 1 -13.33 -12.96 -1.55
N LEU A 2 -13.30 -12.50 -2.82
CA LEU A 2 -12.15 -11.70 -3.33
C LEU A 2 -11.82 -10.47 -2.47
N ASN A 3 -12.83 -9.76 -1.95
CA ASN A 3 -12.63 -8.63 -1.05
C ASN A 3 -11.95 -9.01 0.27
N GLU A 4 -12.21 -10.22 0.78
CA GLU A 4 -11.61 -10.73 2.03
C GLU A 4 -10.14 -11.05 1.81
N GLU A 5 -9.81 -11.71 0.69
CA GLU A 5 -8.41 -11.99 0.33
C GLU A 5 -7.58 -10.72 0.18
N PHE A 6 -8.16 -9.65 -0.40
CA PHE A 6 -7.49 -8.34 -0.46
C PHE A 6 -7.32 -7.70 0.92
N ALA A 7 -8.29 -7.87 1.82
CA ALA A 7 -8.18 -7.40 3.20
C ALA A 7 -7.07 -8.13 3.96
N ASP A 8 -6.91 -9.44 3.75
CA ASP A 8 -5.85 -10.23 4.36
C ASP A 8 -4.46 -9.80 3.89
N VAL A 9 -4.27 -9.58 2.58
CA VAL A 9 -3.02 -9.04 2.04
C VAL A 9 -2.71 -7.68 2.65
N LEU A 10 -3.71 -6.81 2.76
CA LEU A 10 -3.54 -5.48 3.35
C LEU A 10 -3.18 -5.55 4.84
N ALA A 11 -3.81 -6.45 5.60
CA ALA A 11 -3.53 -6.66 7.02
C ALA A 11 -2.07 -7.08 7.25
N TRP A 12 -1.54 -7.98 6.41
CA TRP A 12 -0.13 -8.37 6.47
C TRP A 12 0.82 -7.23 6.11
N LEU A 13 0.50 -6.44 5.09
CA LEU A 13 1.31 -5.27 4.71
C LEU A 13 1.38 -4.23 5.84
N VAL A 14 0.25 -3.92 6.47
CA VAL A 14 0.20 -2.99 7.61
C VAL A 14 0.97 -3.54 8.82
N THR A 15 0.84 -4.84 9.09
CA THR A 15 1.61 -5.49 10.16
C THR A 15 3.11 -5.38 9.92
N LEU A 16 3.57 -5.64 8.69
CA LEU A 16 4.98 -5.52 8.32
C LEU A 16 5.48 -4.08 8.47
N ALA A 17 4.71 -3.10 8.02
CA ALA A 17 5.07 -1.69 8.16
C ALA A 17 5.22 -1.26 9.62
N ASN A 18 4.33 -1.72 10.50
CA ASN A 18 4.41 -1.42 11.93
C ASN A 18 5.70 -1.98 12.56
N ILE A 19 6.05 -3.24 12.28
CA ILE A 19 7.26 -3.85 12.87
C ILE A 19 8.57 -3.34 12.25
N THR A 20 8.50 -2.74 11.06
CA THR A 20 9.66 -2.15 10.36
C THR A 20 9.73 -0.63 10.49
N GLU A 21 8.81 -0.03 11.25
CA GLU A 21 8.70 1.42 11.47
C GLU A 21 8.59 2.22 10.14
N ILE A 22 7.90 1.66 9.15
CA ILE A 22 7.66 2.29 7.84
C ILE A 22 6.34 3.06 7.86
N ASP A 23 6.38 4.35 7.49
CA ASP A 23 5.18 5.09 7.10
C ASP A 23 4.72 4.63 5.70
N LEU A 24 3.73 3.74 5.69
CA LEU A 24 3.11 3.20 4.48
C LEU A 24 2.54 4.29 3.57
N THR A 25 1.94 5.35 4.15
CA THR A 25 1.34 6.43 3.37
C THR A 25 2.41 7.21 2.64
N GLN A 26 3.48 7.60 3.34
CA GLN A 26 4.60 8.31 2.75
C GLN A 26 5.34 7.45 1.72
N ALA A 27 5.52 6.15 1.98
CA ALA A 27 6.14 5.21 1.04
C ALA A 27 5.36 5.12 -0.28
N ILE A 28 4.02 5.01 -0.20
CA ILE A 28 3.14 4.99 -1.38
C ILE A 28 3.21 6.33 -2.12
N GLN A 29 3.10 7.46 -1.41
CA GLN A 29 3.17 8.79 -2.01
C GLN A 29 4.49 9.02 -2.76
N ASN A 30 5.61 8.65 -2.13
CA ASN A 30 6.93 8.80 -2.75
C ASN A 30 7.09 7.93 -4.00
N LYS A 31 6.57 6.70 -3.99
CA LYS A 31 6.74 5.76 -5.10
C LYS A 31 5.77 6.01 -6.27
N TYR A 32 4.54 6.43 -5.98
CA TYR A 32 3.44 6.39 -6.95
C TYR A 32 2.69 7.72 -7.12
N ILE A 33 3.03 8.78 -6.39
CA ILE A 33 2.27 10.06 -6.49
C ILE A 33 3.19 11.23 -6.85
N LYS A 34 4.36 11.35 -6.20
CA LYS A 34 5.26 12.50 -6.43
C LYS A 34 5.74 12.64 -7.87
N ASP A 35 5.99 11.53 -8.57
CA ASP A 35 6.56 11.53 -9.92
C ASP A 35 5.53 11.24 -11.03
N GLY A 36 4.27 11.64 -10.84
CA GLY A 36 3.21 11.53 -11.85
C GLY A 36 2.41 10.23 -11.79
N GLY A 37 2.87 9.25 -11.01
CA GLY A 37 2.16 8.00 -10.73
C GLY A 37 1.85 7.13 -11.95
N PRO A 38 1.53 5.84 -11.76
CA PRO A 38 1.07 5.01 -12.85
C PRO A 38 -0.28 5.52 -13.36
N GLU A 39 -0.46 5.58 -14.68
CA GLU A 39 -1.76 5.88 -15.29
C GLU A 39 -2.77 4.82 -14.81
N GLY A 40 -3.62 5.22 -13.86
CA GLY A 40 -4.64 4.35 -13.31
C GLY A 40 -5.70 4.07 -14.37
N THR A 41 -5.91 2.80 -14.70
CA THR A 41 -7.04 2.38 -15.52
C THR A 41 -8.29 2.32 -14.65
N LYS A 42 -9.37 2.99 -15.09
CA LYS A 42 -10.71 2.82 -14.51
C LYS A 42 -11.30 1.47 -14.88
#